data_AF-A0A3F3PNP4-F1
#
_entry.id   AF-A0A3F3PNP4-F1
#
_cell.length_a   1.000
_cell.length_b   1.000
_cell.length_c   1.000
_cell.angle_alpha   90.00
_cell.angle_beta   90.00
_cell.angle_gamma   90.00
#
_symmetry.space_group_name_H-M   'P 1'
#
loop_
_entity.id
_entity.type
_entity.pdbx_description
1 polymer ?
#
loop_
_entity_poly.entity_id
_entity_poly.type
_entity_poly.pdbx_seq_one_letter_code
_entity_poly.pdbx_strand_id
1 'polypeptide(L)'
;MRLVEPWASRYCTTISGERYGDAIWARYHIDGRATGGIYSDLRDNGDGPFELHETSVYDLVMEDARDRELAEGNPEHYSVTLRFYRDSSPNGGRRDIIEGPFRRESSCQANG
;
A
#
# COMPACT_ATOMS: atom_id res chain seq x y z
N MET A 1 -2.61 5.46 -19.05
CA MET A 1 -2.62 5.95 -17.66
C MET A 1 -1.99 7.32 -17.63
N ARG A 2 -2.68 8.34 -17.11
CA ARG A 2 -2.13 9.69 -16.95
C ARG A 2 -1.55 9.80 -15.55
N LEU A 3 -0.28 10.17 -15.44
CA LEU A 3 0.38 10.41 -14.16
C LEU A 3 0.05 11.83 -13.68
N VAL A 4 -0.30 11.96 -12.40
CA VAL A 4 -0.76 13.21 -11.79
C VAL A 4 0.30 13.77 -10.85
N GLU A 5 0.56 15.07 -10.94
CA GLU A 5 1.44 15.79 -10.00
C GLU A 5 0.66 16.24 -8.75
N PRO A 6 1.31 16.31 -7.57
CA PRO A 6 2.74 16.13 -7.32
C PRO A 6 3.16 14.66 -7.12
N TRP A 7 2.25 13.70 -7.33
CA TRP A 7 2.45 12.31 -6.94
C TRP A 7 3.51 11.59 -7.77
N ALA A 8 3.58 11.89 -9.08
CA ALA A 8 4.63 11.33 -9.93
C ALA A 8 6.04 11.78 -9.49
N SER A 9 6.24 13.08 -9.28
CA SER A 9 7.50 13.61 -8.76
C SER A 9 7.81 13.10 -7.34
N ARG A 10 6.79 13.00 -6.49
CA ARG A 10 6.94 12.49 -5.12
C ARG A 10 7.33 11.02 -5.11
N TYR A 11 6.79 10.20 -6.00
CA TYR A 11 7.18 8.80 -6.14
C TYR A 11 8.68 8.68 -6.44
N CYS A 12 9.16 9.35 -7.49
CA CYS A 12 10.57 9.30 -7.88
C CYS A 12 11.50 9.77 -6.74
N THR A 13 11.19 10.92 -6.13
CA THR A 13 12.04 11.52 -5.07
C THR A 13 12.02 10.75 -3.75
N THR A 14 10.94 10.02 -3.46
CA THR A 14 10.85 9.17 -2.26
C THR A 14 11.53 7.83 -2.46
N ILE A 15 11.47 7.25 -3.67
CA ILE A 15 12.26 6.07 -4.04
C ILE A 15 13.76 6.38 -3.95
N SER A 16 14.23 7.48 -4.56
CA SER A 16 15.66 7.85 -4.50
C SER A 16 16.15 8.18 -3.09
N GLY A 17 15.25 8.60 -2.20
CA GLY A 17 15.54 8.86 -0.80
C GLY A 17 15.29 7.68 0.12
N GLU A 18 15.01 6.49 -0.42
CA GLU A 18 14.73 5.26 0.33
C GLU A 18 13.58 5.42 1.35
N ARG A 19 12.63 6.33 1.07
CA ARG A 19 11.43 6.56 1.87
C ARG A 19 10.28 5.74 1.31
N TYR A 20 10.37 4.42 1.44
CA TYR A 20 9.52 3.49 0.70
C TYR A 20 8.03 3.61 1.06
N GLY A 21 7.68 3.92 2.30
CA GLY A 21 6.29 4.17 2.69
C GLY A 21 5.69 5.38 1.96
N ASP A 22 6.47 6.46 1.81
CA ASP A 22 6.02 7.63 1.07
C ASP A 22 5.91 7.34 -0.45
N ALA A 23 6.79 6.48 -0.96
CA ALA A 23 6.74 6.04 -2.36
C ALA A 23 5.49 5.19 -2.63
N ILE A 24 5.19 4.22 -1.75
CA ILE A 24 3.96 3.43 -1.86
C ILE A 24 2.74 4.35 -1.81
N TRP A 25 2.68 5.27 -0.84
CA TRP A 25 1.59 6.25 -0.77
C TRP A 25 1.44 7.05 -2.06
N ALA A 26 2.55 7.58 -2.61
CA ALA A 26 2.53 8.35 -3.85
C ALA A 26 2.05 7.51 -5.05
N ARG A 27 2.40 6.21 -5.10
CA ARG A 27 1.96 5.30 -6.16
C ARG A 27 0.45 5.16 -6.21
N TYR A 28 -0.24 5.02 -5.07
CA TYR A 28 -1.71 4.91 -5.04
C TYR A 28 -2.43 6.22 -5.36
N HIS A 29 -1.71 7.34 -5.40
CA HIS A 29 -2.26 8.64 -5.81
C HIS A 29 -1.89 9.04 -7.24
N ILE A 30 -0.99 8.30 -7.89
CA ILE A 30 -0.37 8.72 -9.14
C ILE A 30 -1.34 8.76 -10.33
N ASP A 31 -2.45 8.01 -10.25
CA ASP A 31 -3.50 7.98 -11.27
C ASP A 31 -4.59 9.05 -11.06
N GLY A 32 -4.52 9.80 -9.95
CA GLY A 32 -5.46 10.85 -9.59
C GLY A 32 -6.79 10.38 -8.99
N ARG A 33 -6.96 9.07 -8.74
CA ARG A 33 -8.19 8.53 -8.14
C ARG A 33 -8.21 8.62 -6.62
N ALA A 34 -7.04 8.80 -6.00
CA ALA A 34 -6.96 9.08 -4.58
C ALA A 34 -6.94 10.58 -4.26
N THR A 35 -7.90 11.03 -3.46
CA THR A 35 -7.97 12.40 -2.93
C THR A 35 -8.13 12.36 -1.41
N GLY A 36 -7.30 13.12 -0.68
CA GLY A 36 -7.35 13.14 0.79
C GLY A 36 -7.03 11.80 1.46
N GLY A 37 -6.38 10.86 0.74
CA GLY A 37 -6.14 9.50 1.22
C GLY A 37 -7.30 8.53 1.04
N ILE A 38 -8.37 8.93 0.34
CA ILE A 38 -9.47 8.06 -0.08
C ILE A 38 -9.31 7.77 -1.56
N TYR A 39 -9.28 6.50 -1.94
CA TYR A 39 -9.27 6.03 -3.32
C TYR A 39 -10.70 5.74 -3.76
N SER A 40 -11.07 6.28 -4.92
CA SER A 40 -12.41 6.10 -5.49
C SER A 40 -12.33 5.34 -6.82
N ASP A 41 -13.10 4.26 -6.94
CA ASP A 41 -13.24 3.50 -8.17
C ASP A 41 -14.70 3.15 -8.47
N LEU A 42 -14.98 2.81 -9.73
CA LEU A 42 -16.27 2.28 -10.14
C LEU A 42 -16.16 0.76 -10.18
N ARG A 43 -16.98 0.08 -9.38
CA ARG A 43 -16.98 -1.39 -9.31
C ARG A 43 -18.21 -1.95 -10.04
N ASP A 44 -17.97 -3.02 -10.79
CA ASP A 44 -19.04 -3.82 -11.38
C ASP A 44 -19.57 -4.77 -10.31
N ASN A 45 -20.84 -4.61 -9.95
CA ASN A 45 -21.52 -5.46 -8.98
C ASN A 45 -22.46 -6.48 -9.65
N GLY A 46 -22.37 -6.66 -10.98
CA GLY A 46 -23.18 -7.58 -11.78
C GLY A 46 -24.25 -6.86 -12.60
N ASP A 47 -25.50 -7.30 -12.55
CA ASP A 47 -26.59 -6.80 -13.41
C ASP A 47 -27.07 -5.37 -13.10
N GLY A 48 -26.32 -4.62 -12.30
CA GLY A 48 -26.62 -3.25 -11.88
C GLY A 48 -25.73 -2.19 -12.54
N PRO A 49 -26.02 -0.89 -12.33
CA PRO A 49 -25.07 0.15 -12.69
C PRO A 49 -23.77 -0.02 -11.89
N PHE A 50 -22.65 0.41 -12.47
CA PHE A 50 -21.41 0.54 -11.72
C PHE A 50 -21.64 1.44 -10.50
N GLU A 51 -21.17 0.98 -9.34
CA GLU A 51 -21.28 1.73 -8.10
C GLU A 51 -19.95 2.39 -7.76
N LEU A 52 -20.02 3.63 -7.28
CA LEU A 52 -18.86 4.32 -6.71
C LEU A 52 -18.49 3.63 -5.41
N HIS A 53 -17.28 3.11 -5.36
CA HIS A 53 -16.68 2.57 -4.17
C HIS A 53 -15.57 3.49 -3.69
N GLU A 54 -15.56 3.74 -2.39
CA GLU A 54 -14.54 4.55 -1.72
C GLU A 54 -13.90 3.72 -0.63
N THR A 55 -12.59 3.74 -0.58
CA THR A 55 -11.84 3.07 0.48
C THR A 55 -10.60 3.86 0.81
N SER A 56 -10.05 3.66 2.00
CA SER A 56 -8.83 4.37 2.35
C SER A 56 -7.64 3.79 1.56
N VAL A 57 -6.73 4.66 1.12
CA VAL A 57 -5.49 4.23 0.46
C VAL A 57 -4.67 3.32 1.38
N TYR A 58 -4.72 3.57 2.69
CA TYR A 58 -4.05 2.70 3.65
C TYR A 58 -4.64 1.27 3.62
N ASP A 59 -5.97 1.14 3.66
CA ASP A 59 -6.61 -0.17 3.66
C ASP A 59 -6.37 -0.93 2.36
N LEU A 60 -6.39 -0.26 1.21
CA LEU A 60 -6.01 -0.86 -0.08
C LEU A 60 -4.58 -1.38 -0.09
N VAL A 61 -3.63 -0.60 0.44
CA VAL A 61 -2.24 -1.04 0.51
C VAL A 61 -2.11 -2.29 1.39
N MET A 62 -2.85 -2.34 2.51
CA MET A 62 -2.83 -3.50 3.40
C MET A 62 -3.51 -4.71 2.79
N GLU A 63 -4.60 -4.52 2.03
CA GLU A 63 -5.28 -5.58 1.27
C GLU A 63 -4.34 -6.14 0.20
N ASP A 64 -3.78 -5.29 -0.66
CA ASP A 64 -2.83 -5.71 -1.71
C ASP A 64 -1.60 -6.42 -1.14
N ALA A 65 -1.08 -5.97 0.01
CA ALA A 65 0.05 -6.63 0.67
C ALA A 65 -0.30 -8.06 1.12
N ARG A 66 -1.50 -8.25 1.70
CA ARG A 66 -1.98 -9.58 2.15
C ARG A 66 -2.33 -10.48 0.98
N ASP A 67 -2.99 -9.95 -0.04
CA ASP A 67 -3.33 -10.72 -1.22
C ASP A 67 -2.08 -11.22 -1.91
N ARG A 68 -1.01 -10.41 -1.92
CA ARG A 68 0.29 -10.83 -2.43
C ARG A 68 0.95 -11.91 -1.58
N GLU A 69 0.89 -11.79 -0.25
CA GLU A 69 1.35 -12.84 0.68
C GLU A 69 0.65 -14.18 0.41
N LEU A 70 -0.68 -14.15 0.27
CA LEU A 70 -1.51 -15.33 0.03
C LEU A 70 -1.34 -15.89 -1.39
N ALA A 71 -1.24 -15.04 -2.41
CA ALA A 71 -1.16 -15.43 -3.80
C ALA A 71 0.22 -15.96 -4.21
N GLU A 72 1.31 -15.44 -3.63
CA GLU A 72 2.66 -15.90 -3.97
C GLU A 72 2.97 -17.30 -3.41
N GLY A 73 2.21 -17.77 -2.41
CA GLY A 73 2.40 -19.09 -1.79
C GLY A 73 3.82 -19.32 -1.22
N ASN A 74 4.62 -18.24 -1.13
CA ASN A 74 6.02 -18.25 -0.77
C ASN A 74 6.25 -17.21 0.35
N PRO A 75 6.04 -17.60 1.61
CA PRO A 75 6.19 -16.71 2.75
C PRO A 75 7.64 -16.19 2.89
N GLU A 76 8.65 -16.90 2.37
CA GLU A 76 10.04 -16.45 2.44
C GLU A 76 10.28 -15.21 1.56
N HIS A 77 9.80 -15.18 0.32
CA HIS A 77 9.92 -14.00 -0.54
C HIS A 77 9.17 -12.78 0.01
N TYR A 78 8.00 -13.02 0.59
CA TYR A 78 7.24 -11.96 1.25
C TYR A 78 8.01 -11.40 2.45
N SER A 79 8.57 -12.27 3.31
CA SER A 79 9.37 -11.85 4.47
C SER A 79 10.68 -11.11 4.09
N VAL A 80 11.34 -11.50 3.00
CA VAL A 80 12.54 -10.83 2.47
C VAL A 80 12.19 -9.42 1.97
N THR A 81 11.07 -9.30 1.26
CA THR A 81 10.56 -8.02 0.76
C THR A 81 10.20 -7.08 1.92
N LEU A 82 9.54 -7.60 2.95
CA LEU A 82 9.23 -6.87 4.16
C LEU A 82 10.50 -6.38 4.89
N ARG A 83 11.53 -7.22 5.00
CA ARG A 83 12.82 -6.82 5.58
C ARG A 83 13.48 -5.68 4.80
N PHE A 84 13.45 -5.71 3.47
CA PHE A 84 13.96 -4.63 2.64
C PHE A 84 13.25 -3.30 2.94
N TYR A 85 11.92 -3.31 3.05
CA TYR A 85 11.16 -2.11 3.38
C TYR A 85 11.37 -1.60 4.80
N ARG A 86 11.68 -2.49 5.76
CA ARG A 86 12.01 -2.11 7.14
C ARG A 86 13.24 -1.21 7.22
N ASP A 87 14.18 -1.40 6.30
CA ASP A 87 15.40 -0.59 6.22
C ASP A 87 15.15 0.79 5.53
N SER A 88 13.87 1.15 5.30
CA SER A 88 13.47 2.49 4.85
C SER A 88 14.05 3.58 5.73
N SER A 89 14.44 4.68 5.08
CA SER A 89 14.94 5.88 5.74
C SER A 89 14.00 6.35 6.86
N PRO A 90 14.53 6.70 8.05
CA PRO A 90 13.73 7.16 9.19
C PRO A 90 13.04 8.51 8.94
N ASN A 91 13.46 9.23 7.90
CA ASN A 91 12.91 10.53 7.52
C ASN A 91 11.62 10.40 6.67
N GLY A 92 11.10 9.17 6.48
CA GLY A 92 9.82 8.91 5.81
C GLY A 92 8.62 9.32 6.66
N GLY A 93 7.62 9.93 6.01
CA GLY A 93 6.38 10.36 6.68
C GLY A 93 5.34 9.25 6.86
N ARG A 94 5.51 8.13 6.16
CA ARG A 94 4.55 7.01 6.08
C ARG A 94 5.11 5.68 6.57
N ARG A 95 5.67 5.68 7.78
CA ARG A 95 6.13 4.43 8.43
C ARG A 95 5.01 3.45 8.72
N ASP A 96 3.82 3.96 9.00
CA ASP A 96 2.60 3.18 9.18
C ASP A 96 2.35 2.19 8.03
N ILE A 97 2.65 2.58 6.80
CA ILE A 97 2.49 1.72 5.61
C ILE A 97 3.50 0.57 5.60
N ILE A 98 4.72 0.81 6.06
CA ILE A 98 5.76 -0.23 6.13
C ILE A 98 5.51 -1.18 7.30
N GLU A 99 5.07 -0.64 8.44
CA GLU A 99 4.84 -1.39 9.67
C GLU A 99 3.52 -2.17 9.66
N GLY A 100 2.52 -1.68 8.94
CA GLY A 100 1.16 -2.24 8.91
C GLY A 100 1.11 -3.74 8.66
N PRO A 101 1.82 -4.28 7.64
CA PRO A 101 1.88 -5.73 7.37
C PRO A 101 2.40 -6.56 8.56
N PHE A 102 3.36 -6.06 9.33
CA PHE A 102 3.96 -6.79 10.45
C PHE A 102 3.06 -6.88 11.70
N ARG A 103 2.06 -5.99 11.84
CA ARG A 103 1.24 -5.91 13.07
C ARG A 103 0.34 -7.13 13.32
N ARG A 104 0.17 -8.02 12.34
CA ARG A 104 -0.59 -9.28 12.52
C ARG A 104 0.25 -10.45 13.05
N GLU A 105 1.58 -10.40 12.95
CA GLU A 105 2.43 -11.49 13.48
C GLU A 105 2.34 -11.59 15.02
N SER A 106 1.90 -10.54 15.71
CA SER A 106 1.79 -10.51 17.17
C SER A 106 0.49 -11.08 17.76
N SER A 107 -0.51 -11.45 16.95
CA SER A 107 -1.76 -12.02 17.49
C SER A 107 -1.79 -13.56 17.55
N CYS A 108 -0.73 -14.25 17.14
CA CYS A 108 -0.67 -15.72 17.16
C CYS A 108 0.28 -16.32 18.22
N GLN A 109 0.79 -15.53 19.17
CA GLN A 109 1.50 -16.05 20.36
C GLN A 109 0.82 -15.62 21.66
N ALA A 110 -0.42 -16.06 21.83
CA ALA A 110 -1.04 -16.16 23.14
C ALA A 110 -2.15 -17.20 23.05
N ASN A 111 -1.80 -18.48 23.23
CA ASN A 111 -2.63 -19.55 23.79
C ASN A 111 -1.85 -20.87 23.77
N GLY A 112 -1.61 -21.44 24.96
CA GLY A 112 -1.17 -22.83 25.17
C GLY A 112 0.10 -22.98 25.97
#